data_AF-A0A532F2A6-F1
#
_entry.id   AF-A0A532F2A6-F1
#
_cell.length_a   1.000
_cell.length_b   1.000
_cell.length_c   1.000
_cell.angle_alpha   90.00
_cell.angle_beta   90.00
_cell.angle_gamma   90.00
#
_symmetry.space_group_name_H-M   'P 1'
#
loop_
_entity.id
_entity.type
_entity.pdbx_description
1 polymer ?
#
loop_
_entity_poly.entity_id
_entity_poly.type
_entity_poly.pdbx_seq_one_letter_code
_entity_poly.pdbx_strand_id
1 'polypeptide(L)'
;MTDRPKRESMSLEELAISNMWEIAALVELLERKGLCTKQDLYDIVTELRKKNPRAKIPETAFPEPYLLTETENKIIDDMLALLNKHGLTSHQSQNLLERLGRIIEMGQRLAKGTRH
;
A
#
# COMPACT_ATOMS: atom_id res chain seq x y z
N MET A 1 13.55 -5.85 38.66
CA MET A 1 13.67 -5.24 37.31
C MET A 1 13.05 -6.22 36.34
N THR A 2 11.80 -5.99 35.94
CA THR A 2 11.07 -6.90 35.06
C THR A 2 11.19 -6.35 33.65
N ASP A 3 12.10 -6.93 32.87
CA ASP A 3 12.29 -6.64 31.47
C ASP A 3 11.06 -7.14 30.71
N ARG A 4 10.07 -6.25 30.51
CA ARG A 4 8.99 -6.53 29.57
C ARG A 4 9.61 -6.44 28.18
N PRO A 5 9.48 -7.47 27.33
CA PRO A 5 9.93 -7.35 25.95
C PRO A 5 9.20 -6.15 25.34
N LYS A 6 9.96 -5.14 24.91
CA LYS A 6 9.44 -4.06 24.07
C LYS A 6 8.75 -4.74 22.90
N ARG A 7 7.42 -4.74 22.86
CA ARG A 7 6.72 -4.96 21.60
C ARG A 7 7.32 -3.94 20.66
N GLU A 8 7.99 -4.40 19.62
CA GLU A 8 8.44 -3.56 18.52
C GLU A 8 7.21 -2.77 18.10
N SER A 9 7.22 -1.47 18.38
CA SER A 9 6.14 -0.58 18.00
C SER A 9 6.20 -0.47 16.49
N MET A 10 5.37 -1.26 15.79
CA MET A 10 5.16 -1.11 14.35
C MET A 10 4.86 0.36 14.05
N SER A 11 5.42 0.85 12.95
CA SER A 11 5.07 2.16 12.43
C SER A 11 3.59 2.20 12.04
N LEU A 12 3.02 3.39 11.94
CA LEU A 12 1.62 3.54 11.52
C LEU A 12 1.45 3.02 10.09
N GLU A 13 2.46 3.20 9.23
CA GLU A 13 2.47 2.67 7.87
C GLU A 13 2.54 1.14 7.86
N GLU A 14 3.40 0.53 8.67
CA GLU A 14 3.50 -0.92 8.79
C GLU A 14 2.19 -1.53 9.29
N LEU A 15 1.55 -0.90 10.28
CA LEU A 15 0.25 -1.32 10.78
C LEU A 15 -0.85 -1.20 9.71
N ALA A 16 -0.85 -0.11 8.93
CA ALA A 16 -1.81 0.09 7.86
C ALA A 16 -1.64 -0.94 6.74
N ILE A 17 -0.39 -1.24 6.36
CA ILE A 17 -0.05 -2.26 5.35
C ILE A 17 -0.45 -3.65 5.84
N SER A 18 -0.11 -4.01 7.09
CA SER A 18 -0.50 -5.31 7.68
C SER A 18 -2.02 -5.47 7.67
N ASN A 19 -2.75 -4.47 8.17
CA ASN A 19 -4.20 -4.49 8.20
C ASN A 19 -4.80 -4.57 6.78
N MET A 20 -4.21 -3.91 5.79
CA MET A 20 -4.67 -3.99 4.40
C MET A 20 -4.58 -5.42 3.86
N TRP A 21 -3.43 -6.09 4.04
CA TRP A 21 -3.22 -7.46 3.58
C TRP A 21 -4.10 -8.47 4.31
N GLU A 22 -4.27 -8.31 5.62
CA GLU A 22 -5.15 -9.15 6.43
C GLU A 22 -6.61 -9.03 5.96
N ILE A 23 -7.09 -7.80 5.70
CA ILE A 23 -8.43 -7.57 5.16
C ILE A 23 -8.56 -8.17 3.75
N ALA A 24 -7.57 -7.97 2.88
CA ALA A 24 -7.59 -8.52 1.53
C ALA A 24 -7.67 -10.06 1.54
N ALA A 25 -6.90 -10.71 2.41
CA ALA A 25 -6.93 -12.17 2.58
C ALA A 25 -8.30 -12.67 3.10
N LEU A 26 -8.91 -11.94 4.04
CA LEU A 26 -10.25 -12.26 4.54
C LEU A 26 -11.31 -12.12 3.45
N VAL A 27 -11.27 -11.03 2.67
CA VAL A 27 -12.19 -10.80 1.56
C VAL A 27 -12.09 -11.92 0.52
N GLU A 28 -10.86 -12.25 0.11
CA GLU A 28 -10.59 -13.33 -0.83
C GLU A 28 -11.10 -14.69 -0.31
N LEU A 29 -10.92 -14.99 0.98
CA LEU A 29 -11.42 -16.22 1.59
C LEU A 29 -12.96 -16.28 1.57
N LEU A 30 -13.63 -15.17 1.92
CA LEU A 30 -15.09 -15.10 1.96
C LEU A 30 -15.69 -15.24 0.56
N GLU A 31 -15.07 -14.63 -0.45
CA GLU A 31 -15.46 -14.77 -1.86
C GLU A 31 -15.30 -16.21 -2.34
N ARG A 32 -14.18 -16.87 -2.06
CA ARG A 32 -13.95 -18.29 -2.39
C ARG A 32 -14.95 -19.24 -1.72
N LYS A 33 -15.47 -18.87 -0.55
CA LYS A 33 -16.51 -19.62 0.16
C LYS A 33 -17.93 -19.29 -0.33
N GLY A 34 -18.08 -18.34 -1.26
CA GLY A 34 -19.36 -17.87 -1.76
C GLY A 34 -20.20 -17.13 -0.72
N LEU A 35 -19.56 -16.59 0.33
CA LEU A 35 -20.24 -15.92 1.45
C LEU A 35 -20.51 -14.44 1.17
N CYS A 36 -19.71 -13.83 0.31
CA CYS A 36 -19.94 -12.49 -0.21
C CYS A 36 -19.35 -12.34 -1.61
N THR A 37 -19.84 -11.34 -2.34
CA THR A 37 -19.23 -10.83 -3.55
C THR A 37 -18.42 -9.57 -3.25
N LYS A 38 -17.52 -9.19 -4.16
CA LYS A 38 -16.84 -7.89 -4.09
C LYS A 38 -17.83 -6.72 -4.03
N GLN A 39 -18.97 -6.84 -4.70
CA GLN A 39 -20.01 -5.80 -4.71
C GLN A 39 -20.64 -5.63 -3.32
N ASP A 40 -20.95 -6.73 -2.62
CA ASP A 40 -21.51 -6.67 -1.25
C ASP A 40 -20.60 -5.89 -0.30
N LEU A 41 -19.28 -6.04 -0.45
CA LEU A 41 -18.30 -5.30 0.33
C LEU A 41 -18.31 -3.81 0.01
N TYR A 42 -18.37 -3.42 -1.27
CA TYR A 42 -18.47 -2.02 -1.67
C TYR A 42 -19.74 -1.37 -1.10
N ASP A 43 -20.86 -2.08 -1.13
CA ASP A 43 -22.14 -1.58 -0.64
C ASP A 43 -22.10 -1.38 0.89
N ILE A 44 -21.58 -2.37 1.63
CA ILE A 44 -21.43 -2.29 3.09
C ILE A 44 -20.47 -1.15 3.47
N VAL A 45 -19.32 -1.03 2.81
CA VAL A 45 -18.36 0.05 3.07
C VAL A 45 -18.98 1.42 2.81
N THR A 46 -19.74 1.55 1.72
CA THR A 46 -20.45 2.79 1.39
C THR A 46 -21.46 3.16 2.47
N GLU A 47 -22.25 2.20 2.95
CA GLU A 47 -23.21 2.41 4.04
C GLU A 47 -22.52 2.76 5.37
N LEU A 48 -21.40 2.10 5.70
CA LEU A 48 -20.63 2.40 6.90
C LEU A 48 -20.04 3.81 6.87
N ARG A 49 -19.57 4.27 5.70
CA ARG A 49 -19.07 5.64 5.50
C ARG A 49 -20.17 6.68 5.59
N LYS A 50 -21.37 6.39 5.07
CA LYS A 50 -22.55 7.26 5.23
C LYS A 50 -22.93 7.42 6.70
N LYS A 51 -22.90 6.33 7.47
CA LYS A 51 -23.20 6.33 8.91
C LYS A 51 -22.14 7.03 9.77
N ASN A 52 -20.91 7.16 9.26
CA ASN A 52 -19.79 7.79 9.97
C ASN A 52 -19.17 8.93 9.14
N PRO A 53 -19.81 10.12 9.07
CA PRO A 53 -19.31 11.24 8.27
C PRO A 53 -17.91 11.72 8.65
N ARG A 54 -17.50 11.51 9.91
CA ARG A 54 -16.15 11.81 10.42
C ARG A 54 -15.08 10.81 9.97
N ALA A 55 -15.48 9.64 9.48
CA ALA A 55 -14.61 8.64 8.88
C ALA A 55 -14.54 8.79 7.34
N LYS A 56 -15.13 9.85 6.77
CA LYS A 56 -14.85 10.23 5.38
C LYS A 56 -13.38 10.59 5.31
N ILE A 57 -12.62 9.68 4.71
CA ILE A 57 -11.34 9.99 4.12
C ILE A 57 -11.61 11.11 3.10
N PRO A 58 -10.99 12.29 3.22
CA PRO A 58 -11.12 13.33 2.21
C PRO A 58 -10.82 12.73 0.82
N GLU A 59 -11.59 13.07 -0.21
CA GLU A 59 -11.28 12.67 -1.59
C GLU A 59 -9.86 13.11 -2.01
N THR A 60 -9.32 14.12 -1.32
CA THR A 60 -7.97 14.66 -1.47
C THR A 60 -6.91 13.98 -0.60
N ALA A 61 -7.27 13.09 0.32
CA ALA A 61 -6.33 12.44 1.23
C ALA A 61 -5.47 11.38 0.53
N PHE A 62 -5.95 10.86 -0.59
CA PHE A 62 -5.22 9.93 -1.44
C PHE A 62 -5.34 10.40 -2.90
N PRO A 63 -4.39 11.19 -3.39
CA PRO A 63 -4.39 11.66 -4.79
C PRO A 63 -4.23 10.52 -5.81
N GLU A 64 -3.78 9.33 -5.38
CA GLU A 64 -3.74 8.11 -6.17
C GLU A 64 -4.50 6.97 -5.47
N PRO A 65 -5.13 6.04 -6.21
CA PRO A 65 -5.86 4.91 -5.62
C PRO A 65 -4.96 4.09 -4.70
N TYR A 66 -5.40 3.87 -3.45
CA TYR A 66 -4.67 3.06 -2.48
C TYR A 66 -4.61 1.57 -2.86
N LEU A 67 -5.51 1.14 -3.74
CA LEU A 67 -5.52 -0.22 -4.27
C LEU A 67 -4.62 -0.29 -5.51
N LEU A 68 -3.56 -1.06 -5.39
CA LEU A 68 -2.71 -1.44 -6.52
C LEU A 68 -3.53 -2.26 -7.52
N THR A 69 -3.46 -1.89 -8.78
CA THR A 69 -3.92 -2.70 -9.92
C THR A 69 -3.18 -4.03 -9.97
N GLU A 70 -3.73 -5.01 -10.69
CA GLU A 70 -3.05 -6.29 -10.94
C GLU A 70 -1.66 -6.08 -11.57
N THR A 71 -1.55 -5.10 -12.48
CA THR A 71 -0.29 -4.71 -13.09
C THR A 71 0.71 -4.17 -12.06
N GLU A 72 0.27 -3.28 -11.17
CA GLU A 72 1.14 -2.70 -10.13
C GLU A 72 1.61 -3.74 -9.12
N ASN A 73 0.73 -4.67 -8.71
CA ASN A 73 1.10 -5.80 -7.86
C ASN A 73 2.17 -6.67 -8.53
N LYS A 74 1.97 -7.02 -9.80
CA LYS A 74 2.95 -7.82 -10.56
C LYS A 74 4.31 -7.11 -10.67
N ILE A 75 4.31 -5.80 -10.91
CA ILE A 75 5.54 -5.00 -10.97
C ILE A 75 6.27 -5.04 -9.62
N ILE A 76 5.54 -4.92 -8.51
CA ILE A 76 6.12 -5.01 -7.17
C ILE A 76 6.74 -6.40 -6.95
N ASP A 77 6.04 -7.48 -7.31
CA ASP A 77 6.57 -8.84 -7.20
C ASP A 77 7.85 -9.04 -8.02
N ASP A 78 7.86 -8.57 -9.26
CA ASP A 78 9.03 -8.63 -10.15
C ASP A 78 10.22 -7.83 -9.58
N MET A 79 9.96 -6.65 -9.01
CA MET A 79 10.98 -5.85 -8.33
C MET A 79 11.55 -6.57 -7.10
N LEU A 80 10.69 -7.14 -6.25
CA LEU A 80 11.13 -7.89 -5.08
C LEU A 80 11.97 -9.11 -5.48
N ALA A 81 11.57 -9.82 -6.53
CA ALA A 81 12.33 -10.94 -7.08
C ALA A 81 13.73 -10.50 -7.55
N LEU A 82 13.84 -9.34 -8.22
CA LEU A 82 15.12 -8.78 -8.65
C LEU A 82 16.02 -8.39 -7.46
N LEU A 83 15.47 -7.70 -6.46
CA LEU A 83 16.22 -7.30 -5.25
C LEU A 83 16.79 -8.53 -4.53
N ASN A 84 15.96 -9.56 -4.35
CA ASN A 84 16.34 -10.82 -3.72
C ASN A 84 17.38 -11.58 -4.55
N LYS A 85 17.20 -11.65 -5.88
CA LYS A 85 18.16 -12.29 -6.80
C LYS A 85 19.56 -11.69 -6.69
N HIS A 86 19.65 -10.39 -6.42
CA HIS A 86 20.91 -9.67 -6.24
C HIS A 86 21.40 -9.62 -4.79
N GLY A 87 20.70 -10.27 -3.85
CA GLY A 87 21.10 -10.37 -2.45
C GLY A 87 21.08 -9.04 -1.70
N LEU A 88 20.26 -8.07 -2.15
CA LEU A 88 20.14 -6.80 -1.44
C LEU A 88 19.46 -7.01 -0.10
N THR A 89 20.03 -6.41 0.95
CA THR A 89 19.34 -6.32 2.24
C THR A 89 18.18 -5.32 2.16
N SER A 90 17.23 -5.40 3.08
CA SER A 90 16.09 -4.46 3.14
C SER A 90 16.55 -3.00 3.15
N HIS A 91 17.61 -2.68 3.91
CA HIS A 91 18.18 -1.33 3.95
C HIS A 91 18.79 -0.91 2.61
N GLN A 92 19.48 -1.81 1.91
CA GLN A 92 20.04 -1.53 0.58
C GLN A 92 18.93 -1.33 -0.46
N SER A 93 17.90 -2.18 -0.43
CA SER A 93 16.72 -2.08 -1.27
C SER A 93 16.00 -0.75 -1.05
N GLN A 94 15.78 -0.34 0.20
CA GLN A 94 15.15 0.94 0.51
C GLN A 94 15.95 2.12 -0.05
N ASN A 95 17.27 2.16 0.20
CA ASN A 95 18.14 3.21 -0.34
C ASN A 95 18.13 3.27 -1.88
N LEU A 96 18.03 2.11 -2.54
CA LEU A 96 17.94 2.04 -4.00
C LEU A 96 16.62 2.62 -4.50
N LEU A 97 15.49 2.23 -3.88
CA LEU A 97 14.16 2.72 -4.26
C LEU A 97 14.02 4.23 -4.01
N GLU A 98 14.59 4.75 -2.92
CA GLU A 98 14.64 6.20 -2.67
C GLU A 98 15.44 6.95 -3.74
N ARG A 99 16.59 6.39 -4.17
CA ARG A 99 17.38 6.98 -5.27
C ARG A 99 16.60 6.97 -6.58
N LEU A 100 15.89 5.88 -6.87
CA LEU A 100 15.03 5.77 -8.06
C LEU A 100 13.91 6.82 -8.04
N GLY A 101 13.26 7.01 -6.89
CA GLY A 101 12.24 8.05 -6.70
C GLY A 101 12.77 9.45 -7.00
N ARG A 102 13.96 9.81 -6.48
CA ARG A 102 14.61 11.09 -6.78
C ARG A 102 14.92 11.28 -8.27
N ILE A 103 15.34 10.22 -8.97
CA ILE A 103 15.61 10.27 -10.42
C ILE A 103 14.32 10.56 -11.21
N ILE A 104 13.23 9.89 -10.86
CA ILE A 104 11.92 10.10 -11.48
C ILE A 104 11.43 11.53 -11.26
N GLU A 105 11.53 12.03 -10.02
CA GLU A 105 11.14 13.40 -9.67
C GLU A 105 11.95 14.43 -10.48
N MET A 106 13.27 14.24 -10.60
CA MET A 106 14.12 15.10 -11.42
C MET A 106 13.68 15.09 -12.90
N GLY A 107 13.38 13.91 -13.46
CA GLY A 107 12.87 13.79 -14.83
C GLY A 107 11.56 14.56 -15.05
N GLN A 108 10.64 14.49 -14.09
CA GLN A 108 9.38 15.24 -14.15
C GLN A 108 9.60 16.76 -14.07
N ARG A 109 10.53 17.23 -13.24
CA ARG A 109 10.87 18.66 -13.12
C ARG A 109 11.49 19.20 -14.41
N LEU A 110 12.39 18.44 -15.04
CA LEU A 110 12.99 18.80 -16.32
C LEU A 110 11.94 18.91 -17.44
N ALA A 111 11.02 17.95 -17.52
CA ALA A 111 9.94 17.94 -18.51
C ALA A 111 8.96 19.13 -18.35
N LYS A 112 8.76 19.61 -17.12
CA LYS A 112 7.94 20.80 -16.84
C LYS A 112 8.65 22.11 -17.19
N GLY A 113 9.99 22.16 -17.05
CA GLY A 113 10.81 23.33 -17.36
C GLY A 113 11.15 23.52 -18.85
N THR A 114 10.86 22.54 -19.71
CA THR A 114 11.15 22.61 -21.18
C THR A 114 10.00 23.17 -22.01
N ARG A 115 8.88 23.57 -21.40
CA ARG A 115 7.80 24.30 -22.10
C ARG A 115 8.17 25.79 -22.15
N HIS A 116 9.00 26.17 -23.12
CA HIS A 116 9.15 27.56 -23.58
C HIS A 116 8.32 27.77 -24.84
#